data_AF-A0A157ZW39-F1
#
_entry.id   AF-A0A157ZW39-F1
#
_cell.length_a   1.000
_cell.length_b   1.000
_cell.length_c   1.000
_cell.angle_alpha   90.00
_cell.angle_beta   90.00
_cell.angle_gamma   90.00
#
_symmetry.space_group_name_H-M   'P 1'
#
loop_
_entity.id
_entity.type
_entity.pdbx_description
1 polymer ?
#
loop_
_entity_poly.entity_id
_entity_poly.type
_entity_poly.pdbx_seq_one_letter_code
_entity_poly.pdbx_strand_id
1 'polypeptide(L)'
;MTIELTKEVRADAIASLQKYFEKNMEEPIGNIAAGALLGFFLEEIGPVIYNQAVADVQERLRQRVEELEYEVHEEEFQYWRKYEAKPRK
;
A
#
# COMPACT_ATOMS: atom_id res chain seq x y z
N MET A 1 -9.32 -5.31 12.25
CA MET A 1 -8.17 -6.14 11.83
C MET A 1 -7.01 -5.69 12.70
N THR A 2 -6.48 -6.54 13.56
CA THR A 2 -5.33 -6.20 14.39
C THR A 2 -4.05 -6.42 13.59
N ILE A 3 -3.18 -5.41 13.57
CA ILE A 3 -1.85 -5.53 12.97
C ILE A 3 -0.97 -6.28 13.98
N GLU A 4 -0.70 -7.55 13.69
CA GLU A 4 0.14 -8.40 14.52
C GLU A 4 1.60 -8.33 14.07
N LEU A 5 2.49 -8.00 15.01
CA LEU A 5 3.94 -8.04 14.78
C LEU A 5 4.51 -9.37 15.26
N THR A 6 5.57 -9.85 14.60
CA THR A 6 6.36 -10.95 15.16
C THR A 6 7.01 -10.50 16.47
N LYS A 7 7.42 -11.46 17.30
CA LYS A 7 8.03 -11.16 18.61
C LYS A 7 9.30 -10.32 18.44
N GLU A 8 10.09 -10.62 17.42
CA GLU A 8 11.34 -9.94 17.08
C GLU A 8 11.05 -8.50 16.65
N VAL A 9 10.14 -8.30 15.69
CA VAL A 9 9.79 -6.95 15.20
C VAL A 9 9.17 -6.10 16.31
N ARG A 10 8.35 -6.71 17.18
CA ARG A 10 7.79 -6.01 18.35
C ARG A 10 8.90 -5.58 19.32
N ALA A 11 9.86 -6.44 19.61
CA ALA A 11 10.98 -6.12 20.49
C ALA A 11 11.84 -4.98 19.91
N ASP A 12 12.14 -5.03 18.60
CA ASP A 12 12.88 -3.97 17.90
C ASP A 12 12.13 -2.65 17.89
N ALA A 13 10.81 -2.67 17.68
CA ALA A 13 9.97 -1.47 17.72
C ALA A 13 9.94 -0.85 19.12
N ILE A 14 9.83 -1.66 20.17
CA ILE A 14 9.90 -1.19 21.56
C ILE A 14 11.26 -0.54 21.84
N ALA A 15 12.37 -1.20 21.48
CA ALA A 15 13.70 -0.65 21.66
C ALA A 15 13.91 0.67 20.89
N SER A 16 13.35 0.76 19.67
CA SER A 16 13.37 1.98 18.87
C SER A 16 12.59 3.12 19.54
N LEU A 17 11.41 2.85 20.09
CA LEU A 17 10.62 3.83 20.85
C LEU A 17 11.38 4.32 22.09
N GLN A 18 12.00 3.41 22.83
CA GLN A 18 12.82 3.79 23.99
C GLN A 18 13.96 4.73 23.58
N LYS A 19 14.70 4.37 22.54
CA LYS A 19 15.78 5.20 21.99
C LYS A 19 15.29 6.56 21.48
N TYR A 20 14.08 6.64 20.94
CA TYR A 20 13.49 7.91 20.54
C TYR A 20 13.22 8.80 21.75
N PHE A 21 12.62 8.26 22.81
CA PHE A 21 12.35 9.02 24.05
C PHE A 21 13.65 9.47 24.71
N GLU A 22 14.66 8.61 24.83
CA GLU A 22 15.97 8.98 25.37
C GLU A 22 16.62 10.17 24.67
N LYS A 23 16.37 10.33 23.36
CA LYS A 23 16.97 11.39 22.55
C LYS A 23 16.13 12.66 22.44
N ASN A 24 14.81 12.55 22.56
CA ASN A 24 13.89 13.63 22.19
C ASN A 24 12.98 14.08 23.34
N MET A 25 12.93 13.34 24.44
CA MET A 25 12.10 13.64 25.61
C MET A 25 12.98 13.84 26.83
N GLU A 26 12.52 14.65 27.78
CA GLU A 26 13.25 14.88 29.03
C GLU A 26 13.30 13.62 29.91
N GLU A 27 12.22 12.83 29.90
CA GLU A 27 12.13 11.57 30.64
C GLU A 27 12.15 10.37 29.70
N PRO A 28 13.03 9.38 29.94
CA PRO A 28 13.07 8.15 29.16
C PRO A 28 11.85 7.28 29.47
N ILE A 29 11.44 6.49 28.48
CA ILE A 29 10.31 5.55 28.62
C ILE A 29 10.80 4.13 28.98
N GLY A 30 10.15 3.51 29.95
CA GLY A 30 10.41 2.12 30.33
C GLY A 30 9.81 1.12 29.33
N ASN A 31 10.32 -0.12 29.34
CA ASN A 31 9.92 -1.19 28.41
C ASN A 31 8.41 -1.47 28.40
N ILE A 32 7.77 -1.50 29.58
CA ILE A 32 6.31 -1.76 29.70
C ILE A 32 5.50 -0.63 29.06
N ALA A 33 5.86 0.62 29.37
CA ALA A 33 5.17 1.79 28.83
C ALA A 33 5.37 1.92 27.31
N ALA A 34 6.58 1.64 26.82
CA ALA A 34 6.86 1.59 25.38
C ALA A 34 6.06 0.49 24.68
N GLY A 35 5.92 -0.68 25.30
CA GLY A 35 5.07 -1.77 24.81
C GLY A 35 3.59 -1.39 24.74
N ALA A 36 3.08 -0.67 25.75
CA ALA A 36 1.71 -0.16 25.76
C ALA A 36 1.49 0.91 24.67
N LEU A 37 2.42 1.85 24.52
CA LEU A 37 2.39 2.88 23.49
C LEU A 37 2.44 2.28 22.07
N LEU A 38 3.29 1.27 21.87
CA LEU A 38 3.30 0.50 20.61
C LEU A 38 1.94 -0.18 20.37
N GLY A 39 1.34 -0.77 21.40
CA GLY A 39 -0.01 -1.34 21.33
C GLY A 39 -1.05 -0.32 20.86
N PHE A 40 -1.07 0.87 21.49
CA PHE A 40 -1.93 1.98 21.08
C PHE A 40 -1.73 2.36 19.60
N PHE A 41 -0.48 2.49 19.14
CA PHE A 41 -0.23 2.80 17.74
C PHE A 41 -0.73 1.70 16.80
N LEU A 42 -0.54 0.43 17.13
CA LEU A 42 -1.00 -0.68 16.29
C LEU A 42 -2.53 -0.78 16.22
N GLU A 43 -3.23 -0.45 17.31
CA GLU A 43 -4.69 -0.53 17.38
C GLU A 43 -5.37 0.70 16.76
N GLU A 44 -4.91 1.91 17.06
CA GLU A 44 -5.59 3.15 16.67
C GLU A 44 -5.02 3.76 15.37
N ILE A 45 -3.71 3.76 15.20
CA ILE A 45 -3.04 4.47 14.09
C ILE A 45 -2.71 3.54 12.92
N GLY A 46 -2.34 2.29 13.22
CA GLY A 46 -1.98 1.26 12.26
C GLY A 46 -3.03 1.07 11.16
N PRO A 47 -4.32 0.89 11.50
CA PRO A 47 -5.38 0.72 10.50
C PRO A 47 -5.54 1.93 9.57
N VAL A 48 -5.31 3.15 10.05
CA VAL A 48 -5.39 4.37 9.23
C VAL A 48 -4.32 4.33 8.13
N ILE A 49 -3.07 4.05 8.50
CA ILE A 49 -1.95 3.96 7.56
C ILE A 49 -2.17 2.81 6.58
N TYR A 50 -2.59 1.63 7.07
CA TYR A 50 -2.83 0.45 6.25
C TYR A 50 -3.92 0.70 5.20
N ASN A 51 -5.05 1.28 5.60
CA ASN A 51 -6.16 1.56 4.69
C ASN A 51 -5.76 2.58 3.61
N GLN A 52 -5.00 3.61 3.98
CA GLN A 52 -4.47 4.57 3.00
C GLN A 52 -3.54 3.87 2.01
N ALA A 53 -2.63 3.02 2.49
CA ALA A 53 -1.72 2.28 1.61
C ALA A 53 -2.48 1.37 0.63
N VAL A 54 -3.55 0.71 1.09
CA VAL A 54 -4.42 -0.10 0.21
C VAL A 54 -5.10 0.78 -0.84
N ALA A 55 -5.65 1.94 -0.44
CA ALA A 55 -6.29 2.87 -1.37
C ALA A 55 -5.32 3.39 -2.44
N ASP A 56 -4.09 3.72 -2.04
CA ASP A 56 -3.03 4.19 -2.94
C ASP A 56 -2.63 3.12 -3.96
N VAL A 57 -2.50 1.86 -3.50
CA VAL A 57 -2.20 0.72 -4.39
C VAL A 57 -3.36 0.47 -5.35
N GLN A 58 -4.59 0.52 -4.87
CA GLN A 58 -5.78 0.36 -5.73
C GLN A 58 -5.85 1.44 -6.82
N GLU A 59 -5.56 2.69 -6.48
CA GLU A 59 -5.54 3.79 -7.46
C GLU A 59 -4.51 3.55 -8.56
N ARG A 60 -3.28 3.18 -8.18
CA ARG A 60 -2.22 2.87 -9.16
C ARG A 60 -2.57 1.69 -10.07
N LEU A 61 -3.17 0.65 -9.51
CA LEU A 61 -3.57 -0.53 -10.29
C LEU A 61 -4.73 -0.21 -11.23
N ARG A 62 -5.72 0.61 -10.80
CA ARG A 62 -6.80 1.07 -11.69
C ARG A 62 -6.26 1.79 -12.91
N GLN A 63 -5.35 2.74 -12.71
CA GLN A 63 -4.71 3.47 -13.82
C GLN A 63 -4.03 2.50 -14.80
N ARG A 64 -3.30 1.50 -14.30
CA ARG A 64 -2.64 0.53 -15.19
C ARG A 64 -3.63 -0.37 -15.92
N VAL A 65 -4.77 -0.71 -15.31
CA VAL A 65 -5.83 -1.47 -15.97
C VAL A 65 -6.50 -0.64 -17.06
N GLU A 66 -6.77 0.64 -16.82
CA GLU A 66 -7.31 1.55 -17.83
C GLU A 66 -6.35 1.72 -19.02
N GLU A 67 -5.04 1.82 -18.77
CA GLU A 67 -4.03 1.88 -19.83
C GLU A 67 -4.03 0.61 -20.71
N LEU A 68 -4.24 -0.57 -20.12
CA LEU A 68 -4.29 -1.83 -20.87
C LEU A 68 -5.45 -1.88 -21.87
N GLU A 69 -6.58 -1.23 -21.56
CA GLU A 69 -7.72 -1.15 -22.49
C GLU A 69 -7.32 -0.47 -23.80
N TYR A 70 -6.43 0.51 -23.76
CA TYR A 70 -5.91 1.19 -24.95
C TYR A 70 -4.72 0.46 -25.57
N GLU A 71 -3.76 -0.01 -24.75
CA GLU A 71 -2.52 -0.66 -25.23
C GLU A 71 -2.80 -1.96 -25.99
N VAL A 72 -3.81 -2.73 -25.57
CA VAL A 72 -4.14 -4.05 -26.12
C VAL A 72 -5.43 -4.02 -26.95
N HIS A 73 -5.98 -2.83 -27.24
CA HIS A 73 -7.17 -2.71 -28.07
C HIS A 73 -6.88 -3.19 -29.50
N GLU A 74 -7.73 -4.07 -30.00
CA GLU A 74 -7.75 -4.49 -31.39
C GLU A 74 -9.11 -4.11 -31.97
N GLU A 75 -9.12 -3.48 -33.14
CA GLU A 75 -10.39 -3.13 -33.77
C GLU A 75 -11.17 -4.40 -34.16
N GLU A 76 -12.43 -4.49 -33.75
CA GLU A 76 -13.31 -5.58 -34.21
C GLU A 76 -13.75 -5.44 -35.68
N PHE A 77 -14.25 -6.55 -36.24
CA PHE A 77 -14.87 -6.64 -37.58
C PHE A 77 -14.00 -6.18 -38.76
N GLN A 78 -12.67 -6.30 -38.64
CA GLN A 78 -11.73 -5.88 -39.67
C GLN A 78 -11.65 -6.82 -40.89
N TYR A 79 -12.28 -8.00 -40.83
CA TYR A 79 -12.15 -9.00 -41.89
C TYR A 79 -12.65 -8.48 -43.25
N TRP A 80 -13.90 -8.03 -43.34
CA TRP A 80 -14.49 -7.59 -44.62
C TRP A 80 -14.02 -6.21 -45.07
N ARG A 81 -13.68 -5.30 -44.13
CA ARG A 81 -13.12 -3.97 -44.43
C ARG A 81 -11.86 -4.04 -45.27
N LYS A 82 -11.02 -5.07 -45.06
CA LYS A 82 -9.80 -5.32 -45.84
C LYS A 82 -10.06 -5.63 -47.33
N TYR A 83 -11.25 -6.13 -47.65
CA TYR A 83 -11.64 -6.50 -49.02
C TYR A 83 -12.44 -5.39 -49.73
N GLU A 84 -13.15 -4.54 -48.99
CA GLU A 84 -13.85 -3.37 -49.53
C GLU A 84 -12.89 -2.24 -49.94
N ALA A 85 -11.75 -2.11 -49.27
CA ALA A 85 -10.75 -1.07 -49.53
C ALA A 85 -9.85 -1.30 -50.76
N LYS A 86 -9.93 -2.47 -51.42
CA LYS A 86 -9.20 -2.71 -52.68
C LYS A 86 -10.02 -2.15 -53.85
N PRO A 87 -9.54 -1.13 -54.58
CA PRO A 87 -10.24 -0.66 -55.76
C PRO A 87 -10.32 -1.81 -56.76
N ARG A 88 -11.53 -2.09 -57.25
CA ARG A 88 -11.77 -2.98 -58.38
C ARG A 88 -10.95 -2.43 -59.56
N LYS A 89 -9.90 -3.16 -59.94
CA LYS A 89 -9.17 -2.92 -61.19
C LYS A 89 -10.08 -3.09 -62.39
#